data_AF-F5NX60-F1
#
_entry.id   AF-F5NX60-F1
#
_cell.length_a   1.000
_cell.length_b   1.000
_cell.length_c   1.000
_cell.angle_alpha   90.00
_cell.angle_beta   90.00
_cell.angle_gamma   90.00
#
_symmetry.space_group_name_H-M   'P 1'
#
loop_
_entity.id
_entity.type
_entity.pdbx_description
1 polymer ?
#
loop_
_entity_poly.entity_id
_entity_poly.type
_entity_poly.pdbx_seq_one_letter_code
_entity_poly.pdbx_strand_id
1 'polypeptide(L)' 'MNAVAPGAIATPMNGMDDSDVKPDAEPSIPLRRFGATHEIASLVVWLCSEGANYTTGQSLIVDGGFMLANPQFNPE' A
#
# COMPACT_ATOMS: atom_id res chain seq x y z
N MET A 1 14.14 10.87 -9.17
CA MET A 1 13.28 9.72 -9.56
C MET A 1 13.08 8.88 -8.32
N ASN A 2 11.85 8.42 -8.07
CA ASN A 2 11.48 7.61 -6.91
C ASN A 2 10.62 6.44 -7.38
N ALA A 3 10.51 5.41 -6.55
CA ALA A 3 9.59 4.30 -6.73
C ALA A 3 8.50 4.32 -5.65
N VAL A 4 7.33 3.79 -6.00
CA VAL A 4 6.25 3.46 -5.07
C VAL A 4 6.13 1.94 -5.05
N ALA A 5 6.28 1.33 -3.87
CA ALA A 5 6.26 -0.11 -3.65
C ALA A 5 4.96 -0.48 -2.93
N PRO A 6 3.87 -0.80 -3.66
CA PRO A 6 2.60 -1.17 -3.07
C PRO A 6 2.64 -2.56 -2.45
N GLY A 7 1.81 -2.77 -1.42
CA GLY A 7 1.42 -4.10 -0.94
C GLY A 7 0.31 -4.73 -1.80
N ALA A 8 -0.59 -5.50 -1.19
CA ALA A 8 -1.73 -6.09 -1.89
C ALA A 8 -2.83 -5.02 -2.11
N ILE A 9 -3.06 -4.65 -3.38
CA ILE A 9 -4.03 -3.62 -3.78
C ILE A 9 -5.18 -4.26 -4.55
N ALA A 10 -6.41 -3.84 -4.25
CA ALA A 10 -7.61 -4.29 -4.94
C ALA A 10 -7.63 -3.75 -6.39
N THR A 11 -7.22 -4.60 -7.33
CA THR A 11 -7.16 -4.30 -8.76
C THR A 11 -7.51 -5.53 -9.59
N PRO A 12 -7.87 -5.37 -10.87
CA PRO A 12 -8.16 -6.51 -11.74
C PRO A 12 -7.00 -7.51 -11.88
N MET A 13 -5.75 -7.06 -11.71
CA MET A 13 -4.58 -7.95 -11.69
C MET A 13 -4.64 -9.00 -10.57
N ASN A 14 -5.23 -8.62 -9.43
CA ASN A 14 -5.47 -9.50 -8.28
C ASN A 14 -6.89 -10.12 -8.30
N GLY A 15 -7.65 -9.93 -9.37
CA GLY A 15 -9.03 -10.41 -9.48
C GLY A 15 -10.01 -9.67 -8.55
N MET A 16 -9.70 -8.44 -8.17
CA MET A 16 -10.46 -7.63 -7.20
C MET A 16 -10.89 -6.30 -7.80
N ASP A 17 -11.84 -5.63 -7.15
CA ASP A 17 -12.20 -4.24 -7.41
C ASP A 17 -12.30 -3.41 -6.12
N ASP A 18 -12.60 -2.11 -6.23
CA ASP A 18 -12.67 -1.21 -5.08
C ASP A 18 -13.68 -1.66 -4.00
N SER A 19 -14.70 -2.47 -4.37
CA SER A 19 -15.66 -3.00 -3.40
C SER A 19 -15.06 -4.05 -2.49
N ASP A 20 -13.92 -4.66 -2.84
CA ASP A 20 -13.18 -5.65 -2.04
C ASP A 20 -12.29 -5.01 -0.96
N VAL A 21 -12.21 -3.68 -0.91
CA VAL A 21 -11.54 -2.94 0.17
C VAL A 21 -12.41 -2.97 1.42
N LYS A 22 -12.41 -4.11 2.11
CA LYS A 22 -13.21 -4.36 3.31
C LYS A 22 -12.31 -4.56 4.53
N PRO A 23 -12.71 -4.07 5.71
CA PRO A 23 -12.06 -4.44 6.97
C PRO A 23 -12.00 -5.96 7.14
N ASP A 24 -10.92 -6.45 7.73
CA ASP A 24 -10.67 -7.87 8.03
C ASP A 24 -10.61 -8.83 6.84
N ALA A 25 -10.61 -8.31 5.59
CA ALA A 25 -10.54 -9.13 4.39
C ALA A 25 -9.18 -9.79 4.16
N GLU A 26 -8.11 -9.27 4.78
CA GLU A 26 -6.77 -9.83 4.66
C GLU A 26 -6.03 -9.77 6.01
N PRO A 27 -6.24 -10.78 6.88
CA PRO A 27 -5.66 -10.79 8.22
C PRO A 27 -4.13 -10.83 8.25
N SER A 28 -3.47 -11.30 7.19
CA SER A 28 -2.01 -11.37 7.14
C SER A 28 -1.33 -10.00 7.00
N ILE A 29 -2.09 -8.96 6.61
CA ILE A 29 -1.63 -7.57 6.58
C ILE A 29 -1.99 -6.89 7.91
N PRO A 30 -1.09 -6.13 8.55
CA PRO A 30 -1.40 -5.44 9.81
C PRO A 30 -2.59 -4.47 9.75
N LEU A 31 -2.84 -3.83 8.61
CA LEU A 31 -4.04 -3.02 8.37
C LEU A 31 -5.31 -3.84 8.10
N ARG A 32 -5.18 -5.16 8.03
CA ARG A 32 -6.23 -6.17 7.92
C ARG A 32 -7.12 -6.07 6.68
N ARG A 33 -6.64 -5.41 5.62
CA ARG A 33 -7.37 -5.23 4.36
C ARG A 33 -6.43 -5.05 3.18
N PHE A 34 -6.96 -5.27 1.98
CA PHE A 34 -6.35 -4.79 0.75
C PHE A 34 -6.32 -3.26 0.72
N GLY A 35 -5.29 -2.71 0.08
CA GLY A 35 -5.22 -1.29 -0.23
C GLY A 35 -6.15 -0.93 -1.39
N ALA A 36 -6.61 0.32 -1.43
CA ALA A 36 -7.33 0.89 -2.56
C ALA A 36 -6.37 1.57 -3.54
N THR A 37 -6.76 1.65 -4.82
CA THR A 37 -5.95 2.30 -5.86
C THR A 37 -5.63 3.77 -5.53
N HIS A 38 -6.57 4.50 -4.92
CA HIS A 38 -6.39 5.91 -4.55
C HIS A 38 -5.33 6.12 -3.46
N GLU A 39 -5.06 5.12 -2.61
CA GLU A 39 -4.03 5.20 -1.57
C GLU A 39 -2.63 5.23 -2.20
N ILE A 40 -2.44 4.47 -3.28
CA ILE A 40 -1.21 4.51 -4.07
C ILE A 40 -1.12 5.81 -4.87
N ALA A 41 -2.23 6.21 -5.51
CA ALA A 41 -2.29 7.43 -6.31
C ALA A 41 -1.97 8.69 -5.49
N SER A 42 -2.42 8.75 -4.23
CA SER A 42 -2.14 9.86 -3.32
C SER A 42 -0.64 10.10 -3.13
N LEU A 43 0.15 9.04 -2.90
CA LEU A 43 1.60 9.17 -2.78
C LEU A 43 2.26 9.56 -4.09
N VAL A 44 1.80 9.02 -5.22
CA VAL A 44 2.30 9.41 -6.55
C VAL A 44 2.07 10.90 -6.81
N VAL A 45 0.88 11.42 -6.49
CA VAL A 45 0.56 12.84 -6.62
C VAL A 45 1.48 13.68 -5.73
N TRP A 46 1.71 13.27 -4.48
CA TRP A 46 2.65 13.97 -3.60
C TRP A 46 4.08 13.96 -4.16
N LEU A 47 4.56 12.84 -4.68
CA LEU A 47 5.89 12.71 -5.30
C LEU A 47 6.08 13.61 -6.53
N CYS A 48 4.98 13.96 -7.23
CA CYS A 48 4.98 14.90 -8.34
C CYS A 48 4.81 16.37 -7.91
N SER A 49 4.55 16.63 -6.63
CA SER A 49 4.31 17.98 -6.11
C SER A 49 5.62 18.69 -5.71
N GLU A 50 5.56 20.01 -5.53
CA GLU A 50 6.68 20.78 -4.96
C GLU A 50 7.06 20.34 -3.54
N GLY A 51 6.14 19.72 -2.80
CA GLY A 51 6.39 19.21 -1.45
C GLY A 51 7.41 18.07 -1.39
N ALA A 52 7.69 17.41 -2.52
CA ALA A 52 8.67 16.34 -2.63
C ALA A 52 10.01 16.81 -3.23
N ASN A 53 10.28 18.12 -3.31
CA ASN A 53 11.44 18.68 -4.03
C ASN A 53 12.81 18.17 -3.56
N TYR A 54 12.90 17.64 -2.34
CA TYR A 54 14.11 17.08 -1.75
C TYR A 54 14.03 15.57 -1.52
N THR A 55 13.03 14.91 -2.09
CA THR A 55 12.85 13.46 -2.03
C THR A 55 13.19 12.85 -3.39
N THR A 56 14.35 12.21 -3.48
CA THR A 56 14.80 11.50 -4.69
C THR A 56 15.58 10.24 -4.32
N GLY A 57 15.54 9.23 -5.20
CA GLY A 57 16.27 7.97 -5.04
C GLY A 57 15.63 6.99 -4.05
N GLN A 58 14.40 7.23 -3.60
CA GLN A 58 13.72 6.40 -2.62
C GLN A 58 12.80 5.37 -3.25
N SER A 59 12.62 4.23 -2.57
CA SER A 59 11.51 3.31 -2.78
C SER A 59 10.58 3.44 -1.58
N LEU A 60 9.42 4.04 -1.79
CA LEU A 60 8.46 4.33 -0.73
C LEU A 60 7.43 3.20 -0.64
N ILE A 61 7.40 2.52 0.49
CA ILE A 61 6.51 1.37 0.74
C ILE A 61 5.12 1.86 1.14
N VAL A 62 4.08 1.34 0.48
CA VAL A 62 2.66 1.62 0.76
C VAL A 62 1.91 0.29 0.81
N ASP A 63 1.98 -0.40 1.94
CA ASP A 63 1.67 -1.82 2.00
C ASP A 63 0.78 -2.25 3.19
N GLY A 64 0.18 -1.29 3.89
CA GLY A 64 -0.63 -1.60 5.08
C GLY A 64 0.17 -2.24 6.23
N GLY A 65 1.49 -2.08 6.24
CA GLY A 65 2.39 -2.66 7.25
C GLY A 65 2.92 -4.05 6.90
N PHE A 66 2.67 -4.56 5.68
CA PHE A 66 3.09 -5.90 5.27
C PHE A 66 4.58 -6.19 5.54
N MET A 67 5.49 -5.25 5.26
CA MET A 67 6.93 -5.39 5.51
C MET A 67 7.33 -5.45 7.00
N LEU A 68 6.41 -5.12 7.91
CA LEU A 68 6.60 -5.27 9.35
C LEU A 68 6.13 -6.65 9.86
N ALA A 69 5.30 -7.36 9.09
CA ALA A 69 4.82 -8.68 9.44
C ALA A 69 5.96 -9.69 9.34
N ASN A 70 6.26 -10.32 10.47
CA ASN A 70 7.30 -11.34 10.61
C ASN A 70 6.69 -12.58 11.28
N PRO A 71 7.46 -13.66 11.52
CA PRO A 71 6.91 -14.86 12.16
C PRO A 71 6.31 -14.67 13.57
N GLN A 72 6.53 -13.53 14.22
CA GLN A 72 5.88 -13.19 15.50
C GLN A 72 4.57 -12.40 15.33
N PHE A 73 4.25 -11.92 14.13
CA PHE A 73 2.98 -11.25 13.87
C PHE A 73 1.84 -12.26 14.04
N ASN A 74 0.95 -11.98 14.99
CA ASN A 74 -0.24 -12.78 15.22
C ASN A 74 -1.47 -12.03 14.67
N PRO A 75 -2.09 -12.52 13.59
CA PRO A 75 -3.28 -11.93 13.00
C PRO A 75 -4.58 -12.32 13.72
N GLU A 76 -4.52 -13.19 14.74
CA GLU A 76 -5.66 -13.53 15.62
C GLU A 76 -5.85 -12.54 16.78
#